data_AF-A0A534ZZG6-F1
#
_entry.id   AF-A0A534ZZG6-F1
#
_cell.length_a   1.000
_cell.length_b   1.000
_cell.length_c   1.000
_cell.angle_alpha   90.00
_cell.angle_beta   90.00
_cell.angle_gamma   90.00
#
_symmetry.space_group_name_H-M   'P 1'
#
loop_
_entity.id
_entity.type
_entity.pdbx_description
1 polymer ?
#
loop_
_entity_poly.entity_id
_entity_poly.type
_entity_poly.pdbx_seq_one_letter_code
_entity_poly.pdbx_strand_id
1 'polypeptide(L)'
;MGSVLGSARPLWILAVTLASLAAVYIRAQRWRVLLRPVGEVPLYAALSATAIGFGATSVLPFRAGELLRPALLGRQPGVGMSAALSSVVLERLFDMLLVIGCFLGVALVYPEVPPDMRRGALALAVAAVLGFVVLALMQRHRARAEAILGRMIGWLSRRLARRVAPLIASFMNGLGGLADLPTVLLVLAYSAYLWGVIVLTYLFSFLALDMHVPLVAASLATVVVVAAMVFLPQAPGFV
;
A
#
# COMPACT_ATOMS: atom_id res chain seq x y z
N MET A 1 -9.07 -32.04 3.93
CA MET A 1 -9.45 -30.63 4.20
C MET A 1 -10.51 -30.49 5.30
N GLY A 2 -11.55 -31.33 5.36
CA GLY A 2 -12.60 -31.22 6.39
C GLY A 2 -12.15 -31.39 7.86
N SER A 3 -11.13 -32.21 8.13
CA SER A 3 -10.60 -32.43 9.49
C SER A 3 -9.84 -31.24 10.08
N VAL A 4 -9.24 -30.39 9.24
CA VAL A 4 -8.45 -29.21 9.66
C VAL A 4 -9.36 -28.03 10.02
N LEU A 5 -10.53 -27.92 9.37
CA LEU A 5 -11.53 -26.91 9.71
C LEU A 5 -12.33 -27.28 10.96
N GLY A 6 -12.52 -28.57 11.24
CA GLY A 6 -13.22 -29.06 12.42
C GLY A 6 -12.45 -28.90 13.74
N SER A 7 -11.12 -28.75 13.69
CA SER A 7 -10.26 -28.52 14.85
C SER A 7 -9.98 -27.03 15.13
N ALA A 8 -10.52 -26.13 14.30
CA ALA A 8 -10.25 -24.71 14.42
C ALA A 8 -10.92 -24.12 15.66
N ARG A 9 -10.11 -23.55 16.57
CA ARG A 9 -10.62 -23.00 17.83
C ARG A 9 -11.43 -21.71 17.53
N PRO A 10 -12.72 -21.64 17.89
CA PRO A 10 -13.60 -20.54 17.49
C PRO A 10 -13.15 -19.18 18.04
N LEU A 11 -12.48 -19.17 19.19
CA LEU A 11 -11.91 -17.95 19.78
C LEU A 11 -10.85 -17.30 18.86
N TRP A 12 -9.98 -18.10 18.24
CA TRP A 12 -8.95 -17.59 17.34
C TRP A 12 -9.54 -17.12 16.01
N ILE A 13 -10.59 -17.78 15.51
CA ILE A 13 -11.33 -17.32 14.32
C ILE A 13 -11.97 -15.94 14.58
N LEU A 14 -12.56 -15.75 15.76
CA LEU A 14 -13.11 -14.45 16.16
C LEU A 14 -12.00 -13.40 16.23
N ALA A 15 -10.84 -13.73 16.81
CA ALA A 15 -9.69 -12.83 16.89
C ALA A 15 -9.16 -12.43 15.49
N VAL A 16 -9.04 -13.37 14.55
CA VAL A 16 -8.68 -13.11 13.14
C VAL A 16 -9.66 -12.16 12.48
N THR A 17 -10.96 -12.37 12.71
CA THR A 17 -12.03 -11.54 12.15
C THR A 17 -11.96 -10.11 12.68
N LEU A 18 -11.82 -9.95 14.00
CA LEU A 18 -11.68 -8.64 14.65
C LEU A 18 -10.42 -7.91 14.19
N ALA A 19 -9.28 -8.60 14.10
CA ALA A 19 -8.04 -8.03 13.57
C ALA A 19 -8.18 -7.59 12.11
N SER A 20 -8.89 -8.36 11.28
CA SER A 20 -9.16 -8.02 9.88
C SER A 20 -10.04 -6.77 9.75
N LEU A 21 -11.10 -6.66 10.57
CA LEU A 21 -11.95 -5.47 10.62
C LEU A 21 -11.17 -4.23 11.10
N ALA A 22 -10.32 -4.41 12.11
CA ALA A 22 -9.41 -3.35 12.57
C ALA A 22 -8.47 -2.91 11.45
N ALA A 23 -7.90 -3.84 10.68
CA ALA A 23 -7.04 -3.51 9.54
C ALA A 23 -7.77 -2.66 8.48
N VAL A 24 -9.04 -2.97 8.16
CA VAL A 24 -9.85 -2.15 7.24
C VAL A 24 -10.04 -0.74 7.79
N TYR A 25 -10.34 -0.62 9.08
CA TYR A 25 -10.51 0.67 9.74
C TYR A 25 -9.23 1.52 9.74
N ILE A 26 -8.10 0.91 10.10
CA ILE A 26 -6.78 1.56 10.11
C ILE A 26 -6.41 2.05 8.71
N ARG A 27 -6.64 1.23 7.68
CA ARG A 27 -6.41 1.61 6.27
C ARG A 27 -7.25 2.80 5.85
N ALA A 28 -8.51 2.86 6.28
CA ALA A 28 -9.38 3.99 5.99
C ALA A 28 -8.87 5.28 6.66
N GLN A 29 -8.46 5.21 7.92
CA GLN A 29 -7.88 6.36 8.63
C GLN A 29 -6.56 6.84 7.99
N ARG A 30 -5.67 5.91 7.64
CA ARG A 30 -4.41 6.22 6.94
C ARG A 30 -4.66 6.99 5.64
N TRP A 31 -5.65 6.55 4.85
CA TRP A 31 -6.01 7.23 3.61
C TRP A 31 -6.57 8.62 3.82
N ARG A 32 -7.37 8.82 4.87
CA ARG A 32 -7.83 10.17 5.22
C ARG A 32 -6.64 11.08 5.48
N VAL A 33 -5.63 10.60 6.20
CA VAL A 33 -4.38 11.36 6.44
C VAL A 33 -3.66 11.68 5.13
N LEU A 34 -3.49 10.71 4.23
CA LEU A 34 -2.83 10.91 2.93
C LEU A 34 -3.57 11.92 2.04
N LEU A 35 -4.90 11.95 2.11
CA LEU A 35 -5.74 12.82 1.28
C LEU A 35 -6.01 14.20 1.90
N ARG A 36 -5.66 14.44 3.17
CA ARG A 36 -5.81 15.76 3.84
C ARG A 36 -5.34 16.95 3.00
N PRO A 37 -4.21 16.89 2.28
CA PRO A 37 -3.73 18.03 1.47
C PRO A 37 -4.60 18.33 0.23
N VAL A 38 -5.46 17.40 -0.17
CA VAL A 38 -6.30 17.48 -1.37
C VAL A 38 -7.74 17.82 -0.99
N GLY A 39 -8.27 17.18 0.04
CA GLY A 39 -9.62 17.40 0.52
C GLY A 39 -9.97 16.55 1.73
N GLU A 40 -10.97 16.97 2.48
CA GLU A 40 -11.46 16.21 3.63
C GLU A 40 -12.34 15.04 3.18
N VAL A 41 -11.88 13.83 3.46
CA VAL A 41 -12.66 12.61 3.18
C VAL A 41 -13.39 12.17 4.46
N PRO A 42 -14.73 12.03 4.43
CA PRO A 42 -15.47 11.54 5.58
C PRO A 42 -15.13 10.08 5.86
N LEU A 43 -15.12 9.71 7.14
CA LEU A 43 -14.71 8.37 7.58
C LEU A 43 -15.51 7.26 6.91
N TYR A 44 -16.83 7.43 6.81
CA TYR A 44 -17.69 6.44 6.17
C TYR A 44 -17.33 6.21 4.70
N ALA A 45 -17.03 7.27 3.94
CA ALA A 45 -16.62 7.14 2.54
C ALA A 45 -15.26 6.43 2.42
N ALA A 46 -14.31 6.74 3.31
CA ALA A 46 -13.03 6.05 3.35
C ALA A 46 -13.20 4.56 3.70
N LEU A 47 -14.03 4.24 4.70
CA LEU A 47 -14.33 2.86 5.11
C LEU A 47 -15.03 2.07 4.00
N SER A 48 -16.09 2.63 3.43
CA SER A 48 -16.86 1.97 2.37
C SER A 48 -16.00 1.71 1.13
N ALA A 49 -15.24 2.72 0.67
CA ALA A 49 -14.32 2.54 -0.44
C ALA A 49 -13.25 1.49 -0.16
N THR A 50 -12.74 1.42 1.08
CA THR A 50 -11.77 0.41 1.50
C THR A 50 -12.38 -0.98 1.47
N ALA A 51 -13.54 -1.16 2.12
CA ALA A 51 -14.24 -2.45 2.16
C ALA A 51 -14.64 -2.93 0.75
N ILE A 52 -15.19 -2.05 -0.09
CA ILE A 52 -15.54 -2.36 -1.47
C ILE A 52 -14.28 -2.71 -2.27
N GLY A 53 -13.18 -1.98 -2.13
CA GLY A 53 -11.92 -2.26 -2.83
C GLY A 53 -11.34 -3.63 -2.48
N PHE A 54 -11.35 -4.01 -1.19
CA PHE A 54 -10.90 -5.34 -0.77
C PHE A 54 -11.84 -6.44 -1.23
N GLY A 55 -13.16 -6.27 -1.05
CA GLY A 55 -14.15 -7.24 -1.54
C GLY A 55 -14.06 -7.44 -3.06
N ALA A 56 -13.88 -6.35 -3.81
CA ALA A 56 -13.69 -6.38 -5.24
C ALA A 56 -12.37 -7.06 -5.63
N THR A 57 -11.28 -6.87 -4.87
CA THR A 57 -10.01 -7.58 -5.12
C THR A 57 -10.16 -9.10 -4.91
N SER A 58 -11.02 -9.53 -3.99
CA SER A 58 -11.29 -10.95 -3.76
C SER A 58 -12.13 -11.59 -4.87
N VAL A 59 -12.96 -10.82 -5.57
CA VAL A 59 -13.92 -11.33 -6.58
C VAL A 59 -13.47 -11.07 -8.02
N LEU A 60 -12.88 -9.91 -8.30
CA LEU A 60 -12.55 -9.47 -9.65
C LEU A 60 -11.15 -9.92 -10.06
N PRO A 61 -10.98 -10.38 -11.31
CA PRO A 61 -9.65 -10.66 -11.86
C PRO A 61 -8.84 -9.37 -12.08
N PHE A 62 -7.52 -9.52 -12.23
CA PHE A 62 -6.58 -8.44 -12.57
C PHE A 62 -6.49 -7.26 -11.59
N ARG A 63 -6.81 -7.47 -10.30
CA ARG A 63 -6.74 -6.41 -9.27
C ARG A 63 -7.54 -5.16 -9.60
N ALA A 64 -8.63 -5.29 -10.37
CA ALA A 64 -9.54 -4.18 -10.64
C ALA A 64 -10.06 -3.52 -9.34
N GLY A 65 -10.13 -4.29 -8.24
CA GLY A 65 -10.45 -3.81 -6.90
C GLY A 65 -9.48 -2.75 -6.35
N GLU A 66 -8.19 -2.79 -6.72
CA GLU A 66 -7.21 -1.79 -6.31
C GLU A 66 -7.42 -0.43 -6.98
N LEU A 67 -7.99 -0.42 -8.19
CA LEU A 67 -8.38 0.80 -8.91
C LEU A 67 -9.77 1.29 -8.50
N LEU A 68 -10.62 0.41 -7.97
CA LEU A 68 -11.96 0.77 -7.50
C LEU A 68 -11.93 1.72 -6.31
N ARG A 69 -11.03 1.47 -5.34
CA ARG A 69 -10.90 2.32 -4.15
C ARG A 69 -10.55 3.78 -4.48
N PRO A 70 -9.49 4.09 -5.27
CA PRO A 70 -9.23 5.45 -5.69
C PRO A 70 -10.31 6.01 -6.63
N ALA A 71 -10.99 5.17 -7.43
CA ALA A 71 -12.14 5.61 -8.24
C ALA A 71 -13.32 6.09 -7.39
N LEU A 72 -13.62 5.41 -6.29
CA LEU A 72 -14.69 5.80 -5.36
C LEU A 72 -14.30 7.04 -4.56
N LEU A 73 -13.05 7.14 -4.13
CA LEU A 73 -12.58 8.28 -3.34
C LEU A 73 -12.27 9.52 -4.18
N GLY A 74 -11.89 9.35 -5.45
CA GLY A 74 -11.73 10.45 -6.39
C GLY A 74 -13.04 11.15 -6.76
N ARG A 75 -14.19 10.54 -6.46
CA ARG A 75 -15.53 11.15 -6.59
C ARG A 75 -15.89 12.04 -5.40
N GLN A 76 -15.12 12.02 -4.32
CA GLN A 76 -15.35 12.90 -3.19
C GLN A 76 -15.05 14.35 -3.60
N PRO A 77 -15.83 15.34 -3.09
CA PRO A 77 -15.62 16.74 -3.41
C PRO A 77 -14.18 17.18 -3.15
N GLY A 78 -13.54 17.81 -4.14
CA GLY A 78 -12.19 18.35 -4.03
C GLY A 78 -11.03 17.35 -4.23
N VAL A 79 -11.27 16.03 -4.22
CA VAL A 79 -10.19 15.04 -4.32
C VAL A 79 -9.73 14.82 -5.77
N GLY A 80 -10.64 14.35 -6.63
CA GLY A 80 -10.32 13.97 -8.00
C GLY A 80 -9.57 12.63 -8.12
N MET A 81 -9.79 11.94 -9.24
CA MET A 81 -9.24 10.59 -9.48
C MET A 81 -7.71 10.54 -9.45
N SER A 82 -7.03 11.53 -10.05
CA SER A 82 -5.58 11.54 -10.15
C SER A 82 -4.90 11.67 -8.77
N ALA A 83 -5.44 12.51 -7.89
CA ALA A 83 -4.95 12.66 -6.52
C ALA A 83 -5.23 11.42 -5.66
N ALA A 84 -6.40 10.79 -5.85
CA ALA A 84 -6.70 9.51 -5.21
C ALA A 84 -5.70 8.42 -5.66
N LEU A 85 -5.38 8.34 -6.96
CA LEU A 85 -4.38 7.42 -7.48
C LEU A 85 -2.97 7.68 -6.94
N SER A 86 -2.52 8.95 -6.88
CA SER A 86 -1.22 9.27 -6.28
C SER A 86 -1.15 8.87 -4.81
N SER A 87 -2.25 8.98 -4.06
CA SER A 87 -2.29 8.52 -2.67
C SER A 87 -2.11 7.00 -2.54
N VAL A 88 -2.57 6.21 -3.52
CA VAL A 88 -2.29 4.77 -3.59
C VAL A 88 -0.81 4.53 -3.83
N VAL A 89 -0.19 5.26 -4.75
CA VAL A 89 1.26 5.14 -5.02
C VAL A 89 2.06 5.42 -3.76
N LEU A 90 1.72 6.50 -3.03
CA LEU A 90 2.35 6.82 -1.74
C LEU A 90 2.15 5.72 -0.72
N GLU A 91 0.92 5.22 -0.56
CA GLU A 91 0.62 4.10 0.32
C GLU A 91 1.54 2.90 0.03
N ARG A 92 1.62 2.48 -1.24
CA ARG A 92 2.44 1.33 -1.64
C ARG A 92 3.92 1.56 -1.37
N LEU A 93 4.40 2.77 -1.60
CA LEU A 93 5.78 3.13 -1.37
C LEU A 93 6.15 3.07 0.11
N PHE A 94 5.30 3.63 1.00
CA PHE A 94 5.49 3.53 2.44
C PHE A 94 5.41 2.08 2.93
N ASP A 95 4.46 1.29 2.43
CA ASP A 95 4.33 -0.13 2.77
C ASP A 95 5.57 -0.92 2.32
N MET A 96 6.09 -0.68 1.11
CA MET A 96 7.31 -1.33 0.62
C MET A 96 8.52 -0.98 1.47
N LEU A 97 8.77 0.31 1.73
CA LEU A 97 9.91 0.75 2.53
C LEU A 97 9.91 0.12 3.92
N LEU A 98 8.73 0.05 4.56
CA LEU A 98 8.59 -0.56 5.87
C LEU A 98 8.85 -2.07 5.83
N VAL A 99 8.19 -2.81 4.94
CA VAL A 99 8.34 -4.27 4.85
C VAL A 99 9.77 -4.68 4.51
N ILE A 100 10.37 -4.01 3.51
CA ILE A 100 11.74 -4.29 3.09
C ILE A 100 12.73 -3.92 4.19
N GLY A 101 12.49 -2.80 4.88
CA GLY A 101 13.30 -2.39 6.04
C GLY A 101 13.25 -3.42 7.16
N CYS A 102 12.06 -3.88 7.54
CA CYS A 102 11.87 -4.96 8.52
C CYS A 102 12.58 -6.25 8.08
N PHE A 103 12.45 -6.64 6.81
CA PHE A 103 13.11 -7.82 6.28
C PHE A 103 14.63 -7.73 6.35
N LEU A 104 15.20 -6.61 5.90
CA LEU A 104 16.64 -6.39 5.96
C LEU A 104 17.13 -6.40 7.41
N GLY A 105 16.35 -5.85 8.35
CA GLY A 105 16.62 -5.96 9.78
C GLY A 105 16.71 -7.41 10.27
N VAL A 106 15.74 -8.25 9.90
CA VAL A 106 15.78 -9.70 10.21
C VAL A 106 16.97 -10.39 9.54
N ALA A 107 17.23 -10.11 8.26
CA ALA A 107 18.33 -10.71 7.50
C ALA A 107 19.73 -10.32 8.02
N LEU A 108 19.85 -9.27 8.83
CA LEU A 108 21.09 -8.93 9.54
C LEU A 108 21.31 -9.79 10.79
N VAL A 109 20.24 -10.24 11.44
CA VAL A 109 20.28 -11.04 12.67
C VAL A 109 20.36 -12.54 12.37
N TYR A 110 19.78 -12.98 11.25
CA TYR A 110 19.71 -14.39 10.84
C TYR A 110 20.57 -14.64 9.59
N PRO A 111 21.79 -15.18 9.74
CA PRO A 111 22.70 -15.44 8.62
C PRO A 111 22.20 -16.53 7.66
N GLU A 112 21.21 -17.32 8.07
CA GLU A 112 20.62 -18.40 7.28
C GLU A 112 19.78 -17.89 6.10
N VAL A 113 19.49 -16.57 6.05
CA VAL A 113 18.77 -15.97 4.92
C VAL A 113 19.65 -16.05 3.65
N PRO A 114 19.15 -16.66 2.55
CA PRO A 114 19.92 -16.83 1.33
C PRO A 114 20.51 -15.52 0.79
N PRO A 115 21.80 -15.49 0.39
CA PRO A 115 22.46 -14.28 -0.10
C PRO A 115 21.78 -13.63 -1.32
N ASP A 116 21.18 -14.42 -2.22
CA ASP A 116 20.41 -13.93 -3.36
C ASP A 116 19.18 -13.13 -2.92
N MET A 117 18.49 -13.61 -1.88
CA MET A 117 17.30 -12.96 -1.36
C MET A 117 17.64 -11.63 -0.67
N ARG A 118 18.77 -11.58 0.04
CA ARG A 118 19.31 -10.33 0.60
C ARG A 118 19.66 -9.32 -0.49
N ARG A 119 20.31 -9.77 -1.58
CA ARG A 119 20.63 -8.91 -2.74
C ARG A 119 19.37 -8.38 -3.42
N GLY A 120 18.37 -9.24 -3.64
CA GLY A 120 17.08 -8.83 -4.21
C GLY A 120 16.36 -7.81 -3.34
N ALA A 121 16.30 -8.02 -2.03
CA ALA A 121 15.71 -7.07 -1.10
C ALA A 121 16.46 -5.73 -1.05
N LEU A 122 17.80 -5.75 -1.09
CA LEU A 122 18.60 -4.52 -1.18
C LEU A 122 18.33 -3.77 -2.48
N ALA A 123 18.28 -4.45 -3.63
CA ALA A 123 17.97 -3.82 -4.91
C ALA A 123 16.57 -3.17 -4.90
N LEU A 124 15.59 -3.85 -4.31
CA LEU A 124 14.24 -3.32 -4.17
C LEU A 124 14.18 -2.14 -3.18
N ALA A 125 14.93 -2.20 -2.07
CA ALA A 125 15.05 -1.10 -1.12
C ALA A 125 15.61 0.14 -1.81
N VAL A 126 16.70 -0.01 -2.57
CA VAL A 126 17.30 1.08 -3.33
C VAL A 126 16.31 1.66 -4.34
N ALA A 127 15.61 0.82 -5.10
CA ALA A 127 14.60 1.26 -6.05
C ALA A 127 13.44 2.03 -5.36
N ALA A 128 12.95 1.53 -4.22
CA ALA A 128 11.90 2.20 -3.45
C ALA A 128 12.38 3.54 -2.88
N VAL A 129 13.59 3.60 -2.31
CA VAL A 129 14.16 4.85 -1.80
C VAL A 129 14.37 5.86 -2.93
N LEU A 130 14.89 5.43 -4.09
CA LEU A 130 15.03 6.29 -5.27
C LEU A 130 13.67 6.82 -5.74
N GLY A 131 12.66 5.95 -5.84
CA GLY A 131 11.29 6.35 -6.18
C GLY A 131 10.73 7.39 -5.19
N PHE A 132 10.93 7.18 -3.89
CA PHE A 132 10.54 8.13 -2.84
C PHE A 132 11.24 9.47 -2.98
N VAL A 133 12.57 9.48 -3.17
CA VAL A 133 13.34 10.70 -3.37
C VAL A 133 12.86 11.45 -4.62
N VAL A 134 12.61 10.74 -5.73
CA VAL A 134 12.07 11.35 -6.96
C VAL A 134 10.71 12.00 -6.69
N LEU A 135 9.76 11.30 -6.07
CA LEU A 135 8.44 11.85 -5.76
C LEU A 135 8.52 13.03 -4.79
N ALA A 136 9.37 12.95 -3.77
CA ALA A 136 9.59 14.03 -2.82
C ALA A 136 10.22 15.28 -3.48
N LEU A 137 11.20 15.08 -4.38
CA LEU A 137 11.81 16.17 -5.16
C LEU A 137 10.82 16.78 -6.15
N MET A 138 10.01 15.96 -6.82
CA MET A 138 8.93 16.42 -7.68
C MET A 138 7.96 17.29 -6.88
N GLN A 139 7.58 16.86 -5.67
CA GLN A 139 6.67 17.61 -4.82
C GLN A 139 7.29 18.92 -4.31
N ARG A 140 8.55 18.88 -3.86
CA ARG A 140 9.29 20.06 -3.39
C ARG A 140 9.51 21.09 -4.49
N HIS A 141 9.74 20.64 -5.72
CA HIS A 141 9.94 21.48 -6.90
C HIS A 141 8.75 21.41 -7.86
N ARG A 142 7.53 21.41 -7.32
CA ARG A 142 6.29 21.21 -8.06
C ARG A 142 6.19 22.03 -9.35
N ALA A 143 6.44 23.33 -9.30
CA ALA A 143 6.37 24.20 -10.49
C ALA A 143 7.35 23.77 -11.59
N ARG A 144 8.55 23.31 -11.21
CA ARG A 144 9.54 22.77 -12.16
C ARG A 144 9.11 21.42 -12.69
N ALA A 145 8.59 20.53 -11.84
CA ALA A 145 8.11 19.21 -12.23
C ALA A 145 6.96 19.31 -13.24
N GLU A 146 5.95 20.17 -12.96
CA GLU A 146 4.84 20.44 -13.88
C GLU A 146 5.34 21.02 -15.21
N ALA A 147 6.32 21.94 -15.18
CA ALA A 147 6.91 22.51 -16.39
C ALA A 147 7.74 21.52 -17.21
N ILE A 148 8.46 20.58 -16.57
CA ILE A 148 9.23 19.53 -17.24
C ILE A 148 8.27 18.53 -17.88
N LEU A 149 7.30 18.02 -17.12
CA LEU A 149 6.28 17.09 -17.63
C LEU A 149 5.47 17.71 -18.77
N GLY A 150 5.08 18.98 -18.62
CA GLY A 150 4.38 19.74 -19.65
C GLY A 150 5.22 19.92 -20.92
N ARG A 151 6.54 20.14 -20.81
CA ARG A 151 7.45 20.21 -21.96
C ARG A 151 7.65 18.86 -22.64
N MET A 152 7.84 17.78 -21.87
CA MET A 152 7.99 16.42 -22.40
C MET A 152 6.75 15.98 -23.19
N ILE A 153 5.55 16.19 -22.64
CA ILE A 153 4.29 15.86 -23.32
C ILE A 153 4.03 16.83 -24.48
N GLY A 154 4.41 18.11 -24.30
CA GLY A 154 4.26 19.15 -25.32
C GLY A 154 5.12 18.93 -26.55
N TRP A 155 6.28 18.27 -26.40
CA TRP A 155 7.13 17.82 -27.51
C TRP A 155 6.42 16.79 -28.38
N LEU A 156 5.62 15.90 -27.77
CA LEU A 156 4.80 14.93 -28.51
C LEU A 156 3.54 15.58 -29.11
N SER A 157 2.79 16.36 -28.32
CA SER A 157 1.62 17.10 -28.78
C SER A 157 1.20 18.22 -27.82
N ARG A 158 1.11 19.45 -28.34
CA ARG A 158 0.57 20.60 -27.59
C ARG A 158 -0.90 20.44 -27.19
N ARG A 159 -1.69 19.64 -27.93
CA ARG A 159 -3.09 19.36 -27.59
C ARG A 159 -3.18 18.39 -26.42
N LEU A 160 -2.30 17.37 -26.38
CA LEU A 160 -2.23 16.43 -25.27
C LEU A 160 -1.74 17.10 -23.99
N ALA A 161 -0.70 17.94 -24.06
CA ALA A 161 -0.16 18.66 -22.91
C ALA A 161 -1.24 19.50 -22.20
N ARG A 162 -2.09 20.22 -22.96
CA ARG A 162 -3.22 20.99 -22.39
C ARG A 162 -4.29 20.10 -21.74
N ARG A 163 -4.55 18.90 -22.29
CA ARG A 163 -5.52 17.96 -21.73
C ARG A 163 -5.02 17.28 -20.45
N VAL A 164 -3.72 16.99 -20.37
CA VAL A 164 -3.11 16.24 -19.27
C VAL A 164 -2.61 17.13 -18.13
N ALA A 165 -2.38 18.42 -18.38
CA ALA A 165 -2.02 19.40 -17.34
C ALA A 165 -2.87 19.33 -16.06
N PRO A 166 -4.22 19.32 -16.11
CA PRO A 166 -5.02 19.21 -14.88
C PRO A 166 -4.86 17.86 -14.17
N LEU A 167 -4.62 16.77 -14.90
CA LEU A 167 -4.35 15.44 -14.33
C LEU A 167 -3.00 15.43 -13.58
N ILE A 168 -1.96 16.06 -14.14
CA ILE A 168 -0.65 16.20 -13.50
C ILE A 168 -0.78 17.06 -12.24
N ALA A 169 -1.45 18.22 -12.33
CA ALA A 169 -1.64 19.09 -11.17
C ALA A 169 -2.40 18.38 -10.04
N SER A 170 -3.44 17.60 -10.38
CA SER A 170 -4.17 16.78 -9.40
C SER A 170 -3.31 15.65 -8.80
N PHE A 171 -2.46 15.00 -9.61
CA PHE A 171 -1.49 14.01 -9.11
C PHE A 171 -0.51 14.64 -8.12
N MET A 172 0.07 15.80 -8.46
CA MET A 172 0.97 16.55 -7.59
C MET A 172 0.27 17.06 -6.32
N ASN A 173 -1.02 17.41 -6.38
CA ASN A 173 -1.79 17.71 -5.16
C ASN A 173 -1.84 16.50 -4.23
N GLY A 174 -2.11 15.31 -4.75
CA GLY A 174 -2.16 14.09 -3.94
C GLY A 174 -0.80 13.59 -3.44
N LEU A 175 0.30 14.10 -3.99
CA LEU A 175 1.65 13.95 -3.40
C LEU A 175 1.92 14.94 -2.25
N GLY A 176 1.00 15.87 -1.96
CA GLY A 176 1.13 16.89 -0.92
C GLY A 176 1.48 16.35 0.46
N GLY A 177 1.08 15.11 0.77
CA GLY A 177 1.40 14.46 2.04
C GLY A 177 2.90 14.23 2.25
N LEU A 178 3.72 14.27 1.19
CA LEU A 178 5.18 14.20 1.28
C LEU A 178 5.84 15.52 1.69
N ALA A 179 5.13 16.64 1.55
CA ALA A 179 5.70 17.96 1.86
C ALA A 179 5.73 18.26 3.38
N ASP A 180 4.91 17.54 4.16
CA ASP A 180 4.74 17.75 5.59
C ASP A 180 5.28 16.57 6.39
N LEU A 181 6.36 16.80 7.16
CA LEU A 181 7.02 15.76 7.95
C LEU A 181 6.08 15.11 8.99
N PRO A 182 5.27 15.85 9.77
CA PRO A 182 4.24 15.27 10.63
C PRO A 182 3.29 14.32 9.90
N THR A 183 2.81 14.69 8.71
CA THR A 183 1.96 13.83 7.88
C THR A 183 2.70 12.56 7.46
N VAL A 184 3.96 12.67 7.00
CA VAL A 184 4.79 11.52 6.66
C VAL A 184 4.99 10.59 7.86
N LEU A 185 5.34 11.13 9.03
CA LEU A 185 5.54 10.35 10.25
C LEU A 185 4.24 9.67 10.70
N LEU A 186 3.11 10.36 10.60
CA LEU A 186 1.80 9.81 10.93
C LEU A 186 1.43 8.67 9.98
N VAL A 187 1.67 8.82 8.67
CA VAL A 187 1.46 7.76 7.68
C VAL A 187 2.38 6.56 7.96
N LEU A 188 3.65 6.78 8.28
CA LEU A 188 4.58 5.72 8.67
C LEU A 188 4.12 4.99 9.93
N ALA A 189 3.64 5.72 10.95
CA ALA A 189 3.08 5.14 12.16
C ALA A 189 1.83 4.30 11.86
N TYR A 190 0.92 4.79 11.01
CA TYR A 190 -0.23 4.02 10.54
C TYR A 190 0.19 2.76 9.76
N SER A 191 1.24 2.84 8.93
CA SER A 191 1.78 1.69 8.22
C SER A 191 2.35 0.67 9.21
N ALA A 192 3.20 1.10 10.16
CA ALA A 192 3.78 0.21 11.16
C ALA A 192 2.69 -0.48 11.99
N TYR A 193 1.68 0.28 12.42
CA TYR A 193 0.55 -0.25 13.16
C TYR A 193 -0.29 -1.24 12.33
N LEU A 194 -0.58 -0.90 11.07
CA LEU A 194 -1.30 -1.78 10.15
C LEU A 194 -0.57 -3.10 9.93
N TRP A 195 0.74 -3.05 9.69
CA TRP A 195 1.57 -4.24 9.54
C TRP A 195 1.64 -5.07 10.82
N GLY A 196 1.70 -4.43 11.98
CA GLY A 196 1.57 -5.12 13.27
C GLY A 196 0.25 -5.88 13.41
N VAL A 197 -0.88 -5.25 13.03
CA VAL A 197 -2.19 -5.92 13.02
C VAL A 197 -2.22 -7.08 12.02
N ILE A 198 -1.63 -6.91 10.84
CA ILE A 198 -1.53 -7.99 9.83
C ILE A 198 -0.74 -9.18 10.37
N VAL A 199 0.40 -8.94 11.04
CA VAL A 199 1.20 -9.99 11.69
C VAL A 199 0.38 -10.71 12.76
N LEU A 200 -0.39 -9.99 13.58
CA LEU A 200 -1.29 -10.60 14.56
C LEU A 200 -2.37 -11.47 13.89
N THR A 201 -2.95 -11.01 12.77
CA THR A 201 -3.92 -11.81 12.01
C THR A 201 -3.30 -13.14 11.55
N TYR A 202 -2.06 -13.12 11.04
CA TYR A 202 -1.35 -14.35 10.67
C TYR A 202 -1.05 -15.23 11.88
N LEU A 203 -0.57 -14.66 12.99
CA LEU A 203 -0.32 -15.39 14.24
C LEU A 203 -1.58 -16.09 14.75
N PHE A 204 -2.71 -15.38 14.82
CA PHE A 204 -3.98 -15.95 15.24
C PHE A 204 -4.48 -17.03 14.28
N SER A 205 -4.21 -16.88 12.98
CA SER A 205 -4.52 -17.92 11.98
C SER A 205 -3.69 -19.18 12.19
N PHE A 206 -2.40 -19.05 12.52
CA PHE A 206 -1.54 -20.20 12.83
C PHE A 206 -1.95 -20.89 14.14
N LEU A 207 -2.30 -20.11 15.18
CA LEU A 207 -2.82 -20.64 16.44
C LEU A 207 -4.20 -21.29 16.30
N ALA A 208 -5.04 -20.81 15.38
CA ALA A 208 -6.32 -21.42 15.07
C ALA A 208 -6.14 -22.82 14.45
N LEU A 209 -5.06 -23.03 13.71
CA LEU A 209 -4.75 -24.24 12.95
C LEU A 209 -3.69 -25.15 13.62
N ASP A 210 -3.22 -24.78 14.82
CA ASP A 210 -2.16 -25.46 15.58
C ASP A 210 -0.82 -25.64 14.82
N MET A 211 -0.54 -24.71 13.90
CA MET A 211 0.69 -24.74 13.08
C MET A 211 1.82 -23.97 13.77
N HIS A 212 2.92 -24.66 14.07
CA HIS A 212 4.13 -24.07 14.63
C HIS A 212 5.08 -23.64 13.52
N VAL A 213 4.93 -22.41 13.02
CA VAL A 213 5.80 -21.86 11.98
C VAL A 213 6.94 -21.05 12.64
N PRO A 214 8.22 -21.35 12.34
CA PRO A 214 9.34 -20.52 12.80
C PRO A 214 9.19 -19.08 12.31
N LEU A 215 9.43 -18.10 13.19
CA LEU A 215 9.25 -16.67 12.89
C LEU A 215 10.01 -16.22 11.62
N VAL A 216 11.20 -16.80 11.39
CA VAL A 216 12.01 -16.55 10.20
C VAL A 216 11.28 -17.00 8.92
N ALA A 217 10.70 -18.21 8.91
CA ALA A 217 9.94 -18.71 7.77
C ALA A 217 8.69 -17.85 7.48
N ALA A 218 7.99 -17.39 8.52
CA ALA A 218 6.84 -16.48 8.38
C ALA A 218 7.26 -15.11 7.80
N SER A 219 8.41 -14.57 8.23
CA SER A 219 8.94 -13.31 7.70
C SER A 219 9.38 -13.42 6.24
N LEU A 220 10.04 -14.52 5.87
CA LEU A 220 10.43 -14.84 4.49
C LEU A 220 9.20 -14.97 3.58
N ALA A 221 8.18 -15.71 4.02
CA ALA A 221 6.92 -15.84 3.29
C ALA A 221 6.24 -14.47 3.10
N THR A 222 6.21 -13.62 4.12
CA THR A 222 5.61 -12.28 4.03
C THR A 222 6.30 -11.42 2.96
N VAL A 223 7.63 -11.48 2.88
CA VAL A 223 8.41 -10.68 1.91
C VAL A 223 8.27 -11.22 0.50
N VAL A 224 8.30 -12.54 0.34
CA VAL A 224 8.03 -13.17 -0.96
C VAL A 224 6.62 -12.85 -1.43
N VAL A 225 5.62 -12.91 -0.54
CA VAL A 225 4.25 -12.52 -0.85
C VAL A 225 4.19 -11.04 -1.21
N VAL A 226 4.81 -10.13 -0.44
CA VAL A 226 4.81 -8.70 -0.76
C VAL A 226 5.51 -8.41 -2.09
N ALA A 227 6.68 -9.01 -2.33
CA ALA A 227 7.40 -8.86 -3.60
C ALA A 227 6.59 -9.43 -4.76
N ALA A 228 6.03 -10.63 -4.63
CA ALA A 228 5.11 -11.21 -5.61
C ALA A 228 3.87 -10.33 -5.80
N MET A 229 3.36 -9.72 -4.73
CA MET A 229 2.22 -8.83 -4.80
C MET A 229 2.52 -7.49 -5.47
N VAL A 230 3.79 -7.09 -5.54
CA VAL A 230 4.21 -5.85 -6.20
C VAL A 230 4.55 -6.10 -7.67
N PHE A 231 5.11 -7.26 -7.99
CA PHE A 231 5.68 -7.53 -9.31
C PHE A 231 4.85 -8.46 -10.19
N LEU A 232 3.98 -9.30 -9.63
CA LEU A 232 3.18 -10.25 -10.40
C LEU A 232 1.71 -9.79 -10.50
N PRO A 233 1.15 -9.61 -11.71
CA PRO A 233 -0.29 -9.53 -11.88
C PRO A 233 -0.89 -10.89 -11.46
N GLN A 234 -1.57 -10.91 -10.32
CA GLN A 234 -2.11 -12.14 -9.74
C GLN A 234 -3.36 -12.60 -10.50
N ALA A 235 -3.55 -13.93 -10.59
CA ALA A 235 -4.77 -14.56 -11.06
C ALA A 235 -5.92 -14.39 -10.02
N PRO A 236 -7.20 -14.44 -10.44
CA PRO A 236 -8.35 -14.24 -9.55
C PRO A 236 -8.36 -15.22 -8.38
N GLY A 237 -8.70 -14.75 -7.18
CA GLY A 237 -8.94 -15.60 -6.00
C GLY A 237 -7.70 -15.99 -5.17
N PHE A 238 -6.51 -15.44 -5.47
CA PHE A 238 -5.25 -15.89 -4.87
C PHE A 238 -4.99 -17.40 -5.08
N VAL A 239 -5.43 -17.94 -6.22
CA VAL A 239 -5.13 -19.29 -6.72
C VAL A 239 -4.22 -19.26 -7.94
#